data_AF-A0A8H6K528-F1
#
_entry.id   AF-A0A8H6K528-F1
#
_cell.length_a   1.000
_cell.length_b   1.000
_cell.length_c   1.000
_cell.angle_alpha   90.00
_cell.angle_beta   90.00
_cell.angle_gamma   90.00
#
_symmetry.space_group_name_H-M   'P 1'
#
loop_
_entity.id
_entity.type
_entity.pdbx_description
1 polymer ?
#
loop_
_entity_poly.entity_id
_entity_poly.type
_entity_poly.pdbx_seq_one_letter_code
_entity_poly.pdbx_strand_id
1 'polypeptide(L)'
;MQSFRSRSRADAGWFSAGLASSFPDVGSDDGNLSDLRFCDADLKPGCKVFHAPKPAGNGPPQSTEMEVASDGAGFSELEGDLKDQVMVFKFRGKFHAVDHKCPHSSYPLSQGTPFDIEDFGVVLSAGVTCPKHQWSFDLFSGMSDRARYKLGVWETQLRDVKGSQADIIVDGGDSTTEQEVWVRRKQRIG
;
A
#
# COMPACT_ATOMS: atom_id res chain seq x y z
N MET A 1 35.85 -11.38 -9.77
CA MET A 1 35.73 -9.94 -9.43
C MET A 1 34.25 -9.61 -9.33
N GLN A 2 33.70 -9.55 -8.11
CA GLN A 2 32.30 -9.18 -7.90
C GLN A 2 32.20 -7.66 -8.05
N SER A 3 31.42 -7.21 -9.02
CA SER A 3 31.22 -5.80 -9.32
C SER A 3 30.27 -5.21 -8.25
N PHE A 4 30.81 -4.41 -7.34
CA PHE A 4 30.00 -3.62 -6.41
C PHE A 4 29.29 -2.53 -7.20
N ARG A 5 28.08 -2.84 -7.72
CA ARG A 5 27.19 -1.81 -8.25
C ARG A 5 26.71 -0.96 -7.08
N SER A 6 27.22 0.26 -6.97
CA SER A 6 26.61 1.26 -6.10
C SER A 6 25.16 1.44 -6.53
N ARG A 7 24.21 1.17 -5.63
CA ARG A 7 22.81 1.53 -5.89
C ARG A 7 22.75 3.03 -6.11
N SER A 8 22.08 3.45 -7.19
CA SER A 8 21.86 4.86 -7.45
C SER A 8 21.16 5.50 -6.24
N ARG A 9 21.44 6.78 -5.94
CA ARG A 9 20.70 7.49 -4.86
C ARG A 9 19.18 7.46 -5.08
N ALA A 10 18.74 7.33 -6.34
CA ALA A 10 17.32 7.23 -6.70
C ALA A 10 16.66 5.92 -6.22
N ASP A 11 17.42 4.83 -6.11
CA ASP A 11 16.94 3.51 -5.64
C ASP A 11 17.09 3.30 -4.12
N ALA A 12 17.65 4.26 -3.40
CA ALA A 12 17.82 4.16 -1.96
C ALA A 12 16.46 4.10 -1.24
N GLY A 13 16.28 3.07 -0.40
CA GLY A 13 15.10 2.90 0.46
C GLY A 13 13.84 2.34 -0.22
N TRP A 14 13.88 2.06 -1.52
CA TRP A 14 12.77 1.43 -2.24
C TRP A 14 12.79 -0.09 -2.15
N PHE A 15 11.64 -0.71 -1.93
CA PHE A 15 11.43 -2.15 -2.10
C PHE A 15 10.20 -2.41 -2.97
N SER A 16 10.17 -3.57 -3.64
CA SER A 16 9.03 -4.00 -4.44
C SER A 16 7.97 -4.64 -3.54
N ALA A 17 6.73 -4.17 -3.67
CA ALA A 17 5.53 -4.74 -3.06
C ALA A 17 4.87 -5.80 -3.97
N GLY A 18 5.50 -6.14 -5.09
CA GLY A 18 5.02 -7.12 -6.07
C GLY A 18 4.45 -6.49 -7.34
N LEU A 19 3.91 -7.35 -8.20
CA LEU A 19 3.30 -6.98 -9.48
C LEU A 19 2.01 -6.18 -9.29
N ALA A 20 1.78 -5.17 -10.14
CA ALA A 20 0.58 -4.35 -10.10
C ALA A 20 -0.70 -5.16 -10.35
N SER A 21 -0.62 -6.18 -11.22
CA SER A 21 -1.69 -7.16 -11.44
C SER A 21 -2.07 -7.95 -10.19
N SER A 22 -1.17 -8.10 -9.22
CA SER A 22 -1.43 -8.85 -7.99
C SER A 22 -2.22 -8.08 -6.93
N PHE A 23 -2.68 -6.86 -7.23
CA PHE A 23 -3.50 -6.04 -6.35
C PHE A 23 -4.90 -5.85 -6.96
N PRO A 24 -5.96 -6.37 -6.33
CA PRO A 24 -7.31 -6.01 -6.73
C PRO A 24 -7.53 -4.50 -6.52
N ASP A 25 -8.33 -3.88 -7.38
CA ASP A 25 -8.74 -2.49 -7.22
C ASP A 25 -9.93 -2.42 -6.26
N VAL A 26 -9.73 -1.87 -5.07
CA VAL A 26 -10.76 -1.82 -4.02
C VAL A 26 -11.73 -0.65 -4.18
N GLY A 27 -11.61 0.14 -5.25
CA GLY A 27 -12.51 1.27 -5.52
C GLY A 27 -13.86 0.89 -6.13
N SER A 28 -14.09 -0.39 -6.43
CA SER A 28 -15.31 -0.89 -7.07
C SER A 28 -16.41 -1.32 -6.11
N ASP A 29 -16.13 -1.41 -4.82
CA ASP A 29 -17.06 -1.82 -3.77
C ASP A 29 -16.83 -1.02 -2.48
N ASP A 30 -17.76 -1.15 -1.52
CA ASP A 30 -17.71 -0.46 -0.22
C ASP A 30 -17.08 -1.32 0.89
N GLY A 31 -16.39 -2.41 0.53
CA GLY A 31 -15.78 -3.35 1.46
C GLY A 31 -14.54 -2.80 2.15
N ASN A 32 -14.13 -3.44 3.24
CA ASN A 32 -12.86 -3.12 3.89
C ASN A 32 -11.66 -3.68 3.10
N LEU A 33 -10.45 -3.25 3.45
CA LEU A 33 -9.21 -3.61 2.76
C LEU A 33 -8.75 -5.07 2.99
N SER A 34 -9.32 -5.79 3.97
CA SER A 34 -9.02 -7.20 4.25
C SER A 34 -9.99 -8.16 3.58
N ASP A 35 -11.13 -7.64 3.08
CA ASP A 35 -12.11 -8.42 2.34
C ASP A 35 -11.47 -9.02 1.08
N LEU A 36 -11.76 -10.30 0.86
CA LEU A 36 -11.25 -11.05 -0.28
C LEU A 36 -11.96 -10.62 -1.56
N ARG A 37 -11.17 -10.33 -2.59
CA ARG A 37 -11.63 -9.95 -3.93
C ARG A 37 -10.98 -10.87 -4.96
N PHE A 38 -11.71 -11.11 -6.04
CA PHE A 38 -11.12 -11.80 -7.18
C PHE A 38 -10.03 -10.94 -7.80
N CYS A 39 -8.87 -11.53 -7.98
CA CYS A 39 -7.70 -10.95 -8.63
C CYS A 39 -7.17 -12.03 -9.57
N ASP A 40 -7.62 -11.93 -10.83
CA ASP A 40 -7.59 -13.01 -11.83
C ASP A 40 -8.36 -14.25 -11.38
N ALA A 41 -7.69 -15.40 -11.24
CA ALA A 41 -8.30 -16.65 -10.80
C ALA A 41 -8.25 -16.84 -9.27
N ASP A 42 -7.56 -15.96 -8.54
CA ASP A 42 -7.32 -16.10 -7.11
C ASP A 42 -8.17 -15.13 -6.28
N LEU A 43 -8.50 -15.53 -5.06
CA LEU A 43 -9.03 -14.62 -4.04
C LEU A 43 -7.88 -14.02 -3.25
N LYS A 44 -7.76 -12.69 -3.26
CA LYS A 44 -6.71 -11.94 -2.55
C LYS A 44 -7.35 -10.85 -1.68
N PRO A 45 -6.78 -10.53 -0.51
CA PRO A 45 -7.19 -9.34 0.24
C PRO A 45 -7.04 -8.07 -0.60
N GLY A 46 -7.85 -7.06 -0.28
CA GLY A 46 -7.79 -5.72 -0.90
C GLY A 46 -6.47 -4.98 -0.70
N CYS A 47 -5.64 -5.43 0.25
CA CYS A 47 -4.34 -4.85 0.56
C CYS A 47 -3.29 -5.92 0.83
N LYS A 48 -2.02 -5.52 0.74
CA LYS A 48 -0.88 -6.29 1.23
C LYS A 48 -0.21 -5.53 2.36
N VAL A 49 0.27 -6.25 3.36
CA VAL A 49 0.99 -5.66 4.50
C VAL A 49 2.42 -6.15 4.50
N PHE A 50 3.37 -5.26 4.74
CA PHE A 50 4.79 -5.58 4.81
C PHE A 50 5.39 -5.10 6.12
N HIS A 51 6.14 -5.96 6.81
CA HIS A 51 7.09 -5.53 7.83
C HIS A 51 8.26 -4.83 7.15
N ALA A 52 8.43 -3.52 7.35
CA ALA A 52 9.42 -2.69 6.70
C ALA A 52 10.18 -1.80 7.73
N PRO A 53 11.05 -2.41 8.56
CA PRO A 53 11.85 -1.68 9.54
C PRO A 53 12.75 -0.65 8.86
N LYS A 54 13.03 0.44 9.57
CA LYS A 54 14.04 1.39 9.09
C LYS A 54 15.39 0.67 8.99
N PRO A 55 16.10 0.76 7.86
CA PRO A 55 17.39 0.12 7.72
C PRO A 55 18.36 0.67 8.78
N ALA A 56 19.05 -0.24 9.48
CA ALA A 56 20.12 0.14 10.38
C ALA A 56 21.33 0.58 9.54
N GLY A 57 21.54 1.90 9.43
CA GLY A 57 22.62 2.48 8.62
C GLY A 57 22.34 2.43 7.11
N ASN A 58 23.38 2.16 6.32
CA ASN A 58 23.33 2.19 4.84
C ASN A 58 22.95 0.83 4.20
N GLY A 59 22.33 -0.06 4.96
CA GLY A 59 21.89 -1.37 4.46
C GLY A 59 20.77 -1.26 3.41
N PRO A 60 20.56 -2.29 2.58
CA PRO A 60 19.42 -2.33 1.68
C PRO A 60 18.10 -2.31 2.49
N PRO A 61 17.01 -1.74 1.94
CA PRO A 61 15.69 -1.86 2.55
C PRO A 61 15.34 -3.35 2.66
N GLN A 62 14.87 -3.75 3.85
CA GLN A 62 14.34 -5.08 4.11
C GLN A 62 12.83 -4.96 4.30
N SER A 63 12.11 -5.85 3.63
CA SER A 63 10.66 -5.94 3.72
C SER A 63 10.23 -7.39 3.65
N THR A 64 9.29 -7.78 4.50
CA THR A 64 8.67 -9.12 4.48
C THR A 64 7.16 -8.96 4.42
N GLU A 65 6.51 -9.57 3.44
CA GLU A 65 5.05 -9.60 3.36
C GLU A 65 4.46 -10.38 4.54
N MET A 66 3.34 -9.89 5.06
CA MET A 66 2.61 -10.45 6.18
C MET A 66 1.22 -10.86 5.73
N GLU A 67 0.73 -11.97 6.27
CA GLU A 67 -0.64 -12.43 6.06
C GLU A 67 -1.63 -11.42 6.66
N VAL A 68 -2.65 -11.06 5.88
CA VAL A 68 -3.74 -10.21 6.32
C VAL A 68 -4.89 -11.11 6.76
N ALA A 69 -5.22 -11.09 8.06
CA ALA A 69 -6.37 -11.83 8.56
C ALA A 69 -7.68 -11.21 8.02
N SER A 70 -8.51 -12.04 7.37
CA SER A 70 -9.80 -11.64 6.83
C SER A 70 -10.91 -11.57 7.89
N ASP A 71 -10.71 -12.14 9.08
CA ASP A 71 -11.65 -12.07 10.19
C ASP A 71 -11.07 -11.26 11.36
N GLY A 72 -11.83 -10.26 11.83
CA GLY A 72 -11.44 -9.44 12.98
C GLY A 72 -11.19 -10.20 14.29
N ALA A 73 -11.45 -11.51 14.31
CA ALA A 73 -11.19 -12.44 15.41
C ALA A 73 -9.69 -12.71 15.63
N GLY A 74 -8.87 -12.69 14.57
CA GLY A 74 -7.42 -12.91 14.70
C GLY A 74 -6.66 -11.76 15.39
N PHE A 75 -7.29 -10.59 15.53
CA PHE A 75 -6.65 -9.39 16.09
C PHE A 75 -6.76 -9.26 17.62
N SER A 76 -7.70 -9.96 18.26
CA SER A 76 -7.87 -9.88 19.71
C SER A 76 -6.82 -10.71 20.47
N GLU A 77 -6.17 -11.68 19.82
CA GLU A 77 -5.09 -12.48 20.40
C GLU A 77 -3.69 -12.08 19.90
N LEU A 78 -3.62 -11.37 18.77
CA LEU A 78 -2.39 -10.78 18.25
C LEU A 78 -2.48 -9.25 18.36
N GLU A 79 -2.24 -8.71 19.56
CA GLU A 79 -1.56 -7.42 19.71
C GLU A 79 -0.12 -7.53 19.17
N GLY A 80 0.02 -8.01 17.93
CA GLY A 80 1.28 -8.08 17.22
C GLY A 80 1.79 -6.66 17.01
N ASP A 81 3.10 -6.49 17.09
CA ASP A 81 3.73 -5.19 16.90
C ASP A 81 3.46 -4.69 15.48
N LEU A 82 2.40 -3.88 15.29
CA LEU A 82 2.07 -3.20 14.02
C LEU A 82 3.09 -2.12 13.67
N LYS A 83 4.10 -1.92 14.53
CA LYS A 83 5.20 -1.00 14.28
C LYS A 83 5.97 -1.43 13.04
N ASP A 84 6.43 -0.42 12.33
CA ASP A 84 7.22 -0.58 11.12
C ASP A 84 6.52 -1.38 10.01
N GLN A 85 5.20 -1.54 10.07
CA GLN A 85 4.42 -2.14 9.01
C GLN A 85 3.86 -1.08 8.06
N VAL A 86 3.92 -1.37 6.76
CA VAL A 86 3.29 -0.58 5.70
C VAL A 86 2.22 -1.41 5.02
N MET A 87 1.06 -0.80 4.80
CA MET A 87 -0.05 -1.35 4.04
C MET A 87 -0.06 -0.72 2.65
N VAL A 88 -0.14 -1.55 1.62
CA VAL A 88 -0.14 -1.17 0.21
C VAL A 88 -1.42 -1.69 -0.45
N PHE A 89 -2.13 -0.83 -1.15
CA PHE A 89 -3.38 -1.20 -1.83
C PHE A 89 -3.61 -0.32 -3.07
N LYS A 90 -4.46 -0.80 -3.98
CA LYS A 90 -4.89 -0.08 -5.16
C LYS A 90 -6.32 0.40 -4.97
N PHE A 91 -6.55 1.70 -5.09
CA PHE A 91 -7.87 2.31 -4.99
C PHE A 91 -8.11 3.22 -6.20
N ARG A 92 -9.16 2.93 -6.97
CA ARG A 92 -9.56 3.67 -8.17
C ARG A 92 -8.39 3.90 -9.13
N GLY A 93 -7.68 2.82 -9.44
CA GLY A 93 -6.55 2.79 -10.35
C GLY A 93 -5.23 3.27 -9.76
N LYS A 94 -5.21 3.82 -8.54
CA LYS A 94 -4.02 4.44 -7.93
C LYS A 94 -3.48 3.60 -6.77
N PHE A 95 -2.15 3.52 -6.68
CA PHE A 95 -1.48 2.82 -5.58
C PHE A 95 -1.21 3.75 -4.40
N HIS A 96 -1.65 3.31 -3.23
CA HIS A 96 -1.46 3.99 -1.96
C HIS A 96 -0.62 3.12 -1.02
N ALA A 97 0.26 3.75 -0.26
CA ALA A 97 1.05 3.09 0.77
C ALA A 97 1.06 3.95 2.03
N VAL A 98 0.63 3.38 3.16
CA VAL A 98 0.50 4.07 4.44
C VAL A 98 0.94 3.15 5.59
N ASP A 99 1.27 3.72 6.75
CA ASP A 99 1.50 2.92 7.94
C ASP A 99 0.27 2.05 8.23
N HIS A 100 0.47 0.75 8.45
CA HIS A 100 -0.64 -0.18 8.72
C HIS A 100 -1.31 0.13 10.07
N LYS A 101 -0.57 0.76 10.99
CA LYS A 101 -1.01 1.12 12.32
C LYS A 101 -1.80 2.44 12.32
N CYS A 102 -3.04 2.42 12.79
CA CYS A 102 -3.79 3.65 13.05
C CYS A 102 -3.07 4.50 14.14
N PRO A 103 -2.79 5.79 13.89
CA PRO A 103 -2.04 6.64 14.82
C PRO A 103 -2.81 6.97 16.11
N HIS A 104 -4.11 6.64 16.19
CA HIS A 104 -4.91 6.81 17.41
C HIS A 104 -4.61 5.75 18.47
N SER A 105 -4.82 4.49 18.14
CA SER A 105 -4.83 3.38 19.11
C SER A 105 -4.22 2.10 18.56
N SER A 106 -3.34 2.20 17.57
CA SER A 106 -2.70 1.07 16.91
C SER A 106 -3.63 0.02 16.31
N TYR A 107 -4.84 0.41 15.90
CA TYR A 107 -5.73 -0.52 15.21
C TYR A 107 -5.25 -0.77 13.76
N PRO A 108 -5.33 -2.00 13.23
CA PRO A 108 -4.93 -2.30 11.86
C PRO A 108 -5.81 -1.58 10.83
N LEU A 109 -5.19 -0.81 9.95
CA LEU A 109 -5.89 -0.13 8.86
C LEU A 109 -6.19 -1.05 7.67
N SER A 110 -5.69 -2.29 7.65
CA SER A 110 -6.16 -3.33 6.71
C SER A 110 -7.64 -3.67 6.93
N GLN A 111 -8.17 -3.37 8.10
CA GLN A 111 -9.60 -3.48 8.40
C GLN A 111 -10.37 -2.19 8.06
N GLY A 112 -9.69 -1.19 7.51
CA GLY A 112 -10.29 0.10 7.15
C GLY A 112 -11.04 0.06 5.84
N THR A 113 -11.94 1.03 5.67
CA THR A 113 -12.72 1.24 4.44
C THR A 113 -12.16 2.43 3.69
N PRO A 114 -11.70 2.27 2.44
CA PRO A 114 -11.25 3.38 1.62
C PRO A 114 -12.45 4.15 1.06
N PHE A 115 -12.29 5.45 0.82
CA PHE A 115 -13.36 6.31 0.32
C PHE A 115 -12.79 7.51 -0.45
N ASP A 116 -13.59 8.13 -1.32
CA ASP A 116 -13.21 9.40 -1.95
C ASP A 116 -13.46 10.57 -1.01
N ILE A 117 -12.49 11.49 -0.97
CA ILE A 117 -12.72 12.80 -0.37
C ILE A 117 -13.23 13.69 -1.50
N GLU A 118 -14.50 14.01 -1.46
CA GLU A 118 -15.19 14.81 -2.48
C GLU A 118 -15.76 16.12 -1.93
N ASP A 119 -15.91 17.10 -2.80
CA ASP A 119 -16.67 18.33 -2.55
C ASP A 119 -17.56 18.61 -3.78
N PHE A 120 -18.88 18.68 -3.57
CA PHE A 120 -19.89 18.84 -4.64
C PHE A 120 -19.70 17.91 -5.87
N GLY A 121 -19.36 16.64 -5.64
CA GLY A 121 -19.18 15.63 -6.71
C GLY A 121 -17.83 15.71 -7.43
N VAL A 122 -16.91 16.56 -6.98
CA VAL A 122 -15.52 16.59 -7.45
C VAL A 122 -14.65 15.83 -6.47
N VAL A 123 -14.00 14.74 -6.93
CA VAL A 123 -13.05 13.97 -6.11
C VAL A 123 -11.76 14.80 -5.95
N LEU A 124 -11.52 15.26 -4.73
CA LEU A 124 -10.35 16.06 -4.37
C LEU A 124 -9.18 15.19 -3.90
N SER A 125 -9.48 14.08 -3.24
CA SER A 125 -8.50 13.17 -2.66
C SER A 125 -9.11 11.79 -2.39
N ALA A 126 -8.38 10.93 -1.70
CA ALA A 126 -8.84 9.63 -1.23
C ALA A 126 -8.46 9.46 0.25
N GLY A 127 -9.30 8.77 1.01
CA GLY A 127 -9.13 8.54 2.44
C GLY A 127 -9.28 7.08 2.82
N VAL A 128 -8.91 6.75 4.06
CA VAL A 128 -9.26 5.48 4.72
C VAL A 128 -9.85 5.77 6.10
N THR A 129 -10.97 5.10 6.41
CA THR A 129 -11.63 5.19 7.71
C THR A 129 -11.23 4.00 8.58
N CYS A 130 -10.74 4.29 9.79
CA CYS A 130 -10.45 3.27 10.80
C CYS A 130 -11.76 2.80 11.45
N PRO A 131 -12.09 1.50 11.44
CA PRO A 131 -13.41 1.02 11.88
C PRO A 131 -13.59 1.12 13.40
N LYS A 132 -12.49 1.17 14.18
CA LYS A 132 -12.55 1.22 15.64
C LYS A 132 -13.14 2.52 16.18
N HIS A 133 -12.78 3.66 15.59
CA HIS A 133 -13.18 4.98 16.09
C HIS A 133 -13.77 5.89 15.01
N GLN A 134 -13.90 5.40 13.77
CA GLN A 134 -14.46 6.13 12.64
C GLN A 134 -13.70 7.43 12.34
N TRP A 135 -12.38 7.41 12.53
CA TRP A 135 -11.51 8.52 12.14
C TRP A 135 -10.95 8.24 10.76
N SER A 136 -10.86 9.30 9.98
CA SER A 136 -10.50 9.22 8.58
C SER A 136 -9.17 9.89 8.33
N PHE A 137 -8.38 9.30 7.45
CA PHE A 137 -7.05 9.79 7.11
C PHE A 137 -6.93 9.93 5.60
N ASP A 138 -6.53 11.12 5.15
CA ASP A 138 -6.22 11.42 3.76
C ASP A 138 -4.97 10.63 3.32
N LEU A 139 -5.07 9.86 2.24
CA LEU A 139 -4.05 8.90 1.79
C LEU A 139 -2.83 9.56 1.13
N PHE A 140 -2.87 10.86 0.84
CA PHE A 140 -1.76 11.58 0.20
C PHE A 140 -0.97 12.43 1.20
N SER A 141 -1.66 13.09 2.11
CA SER A 141 -1.12 14.00 3.11
C SER A 141 -0.97 13.35 4.50
N GLY A 142 -1.73 12.30 4.77
CA GLY A 142 -1.86 11.66 6.07
C GLY A 142 -2.70 12.45 7.08
N MET A 143 -3.24 13.61 6.69
CA MET A 143 -4.05 14.43 7.60
C MET A 143 -5.31 13.68 8.02
N SER A 144 -5.63 13.75 9.31
CA SER A 144 -6.89 13.21 9.79
C SER A 144 -7.96 14.28 9.90
N ASP A 145 -9.20 13.84 9.93
CA ASP A 145 -10.36 14.63 10.35
C ASP A 145 -10.27 15.07 11.84
N ARG A 146 -9.29 14.54 12.58
CA ARG A 146 -8.97 14.87 13.98
C ARG A 146 -7.57 15.48 14.09
N ALA A 147 -7.45 16.80 13.95
CA ALA A 147 -6.22 17.59 13.85
C ALA A 147 -4.95 17.15 14.64
N ARG A 148 -5.07 16.41 15.74
CA ARG A 148 -3.95 15.87 16.52
C ARG A 148 -3.26 14.64 15.92
N TYR A 149 -3.89 13.93 15.00
CA TYR A 149 -3.37 12.67 14.47
C TYR A 149 -3.00 12.79 13.00
N LYS A 150 -1.88 12.16 12.63
CA LYS A 150 -1.40 12.13 11.25
C LYS A 150 -0.91 10.73 10.91
N LEU A 151 -1.45 10.17 9.83
CA LEU A 151 -1.06 8.87 9.30
C LEU A 151 0.27 9.00 8.54
N GLY A 152 1.18 8.04 8.72
CA GLY A 152 2.41 7.98 7.93
C GLY A 152 2.10 7.59 6.49
N VAL A 153 2.42 8.46 5.55
CA VAL A 153 2.27 8.20 4.10
C VAL A 153 3.63 7.83 3.52
N TRP A 154 3.63 6.79 2.69
CA TRP A 154 4.79 6.30 1.95
C TRP A 154 4.70 6.73 0.49
N GLU A 155 5.84 6.83 -0.16
CA GLU A 155 5.89 7.09 -1.59
C GLU A 155 5.67 5.78 -2.35
N THR A 156 4.89 5.86 -3.43
CA THR A 156 4.62 4.75 -4.35
C THR A 156 5.17 5.11 -5.74
N GLN A 157 5.65 4.11 -6.47
CA GLN A 157 6.12 4.26 -7.84
C GLN A 157 5.84 2.99 -8.62
N LEU A 158 5.22 3.11 -9.80
CA LEU A 158 5.13 2.01 -10.77
C LEU A 158 6.41 1.98 -11.61
N ARG A 159 6.99 0.79 -11.77
CA ARG A 159 8.19 0.56 -12.58
C ARG A 159 7.96 -0.60 -13.52
N ASP A 160 8.35 -0.47 -14.78
CA ASP A 160 8.19 -1.54 -15.76
C ASP A 160 9.06 -2.75 -15.40
N VAL A 161 8.51 -3.96 -15.54
CA VAL A 161 9.27 -5.19 -15.30
C VAL A 161 10.25 -5.40 -16.46
N LYS A 162 11.55 -5.45 -16.16
CA LYS A 162 12.58 -5.69 -17.19
C LYS A 162 12.39 -7.08 -17.82
N GLY A 163 12.19 -7.12 -19.14
CA GLY A 163 11.95 -8.35 -19.88
C GLY A 163 10.47 -8.63 -20.18
N SER A 164 9.55 -7.77 -19.75
CA SER A 164 8.12 -7.83 -20.10
C SER A 164 7.83 -7.35 -21.54
N GLN A 165 8.74 -7.61 -22.48
CA GLN A 165 8.36 -7.72 -23.90
C GLN A 165 7.76 -9.11 -24.13
N ALA A 166 6.70 -9.42 -23.39
CA ALA A 166 5.74 -10.41 -23.84
C ALA A 166 4.65 -9.59 -24.51
N ASP A 167 4.75 -9.46 -25.84
CA ASP A 167 3.66 -8.96 -26.67
C ASP A 167 2.44 -9.86 -26.42
N ILE A 168 1.61 -9.52 -25.43
CA ILE A 168 0.24 -10.02 -25.41
C ILE A 168 -0.47 -9.23 -26.50
N ILE A 169 -0.45 -9.80 -27.71
CA ILE A 169 -1.31 -9.33 -28.81
C ILE A 169 -2.73 -9.72 -28.41
N VAL A 170 -3.41 -8.83 -27.68
CA VAL A 170 -4.86 -8.84 -27.60
C VAL A 170 -5.34 -8.20 -28.89
N ASP A 171 -6.07 -8.96 -29.70
CA ASP A 171 -6.77 -8.46 -30.88
C ASP A 171 -7.71 -7.34 -30.43
N GLY A 172 -7.32 -6.07 -30.64
CA GLY A 172 -8.01 -4.90 -30.09
C GLY A 172 -7.26 -4.09 -29.03
N GLY A 173 -5.92 -4.03 -29.07
CA GLY A 173 -5.14 -2.80 -28.80
C GLY A 173 -5.16 -2.21 -27.37
N ASP A 174 -4.39 -2.82 -26.46
CA ASP A 174 -3.48 -2.09 -25.57
C ASP A 174 -2.42 -3.07 -25.05
N SER A 175 -1.14 -2.84 -25.37
CA SER A 175 -0.06 -3.67 -24.84
C SER A 175 0.23 -3.22 -23.40
N THR A 176 -0.46 -3.79 -22.42
CA THR A 176 -0.18 -3.48 -21.02
C THR A 176 1.09 -4.21 -20.59
N THR A 177 2.22 -3.51 -20.63
CA THR A 177 3.46 -4.01 -20.04
C THR A 177 3.25 -4.17 -18.53
N GLU A 178 3.53 -5.36 -17.99
CA GLU A 178 3.42 -5.61 -16.56
C GLU A 178 4.33 -4.65 -15.78
N GLN A 179 3.81 -4.10 -14.68
CA GLN A 179 4.54 -3.17 -13.83
C GLN A 179 4.67 -3.71 -12.41
N GLU A 180 5.76 -3.35 -11.73
CA GLU A 180 5.95 -3.57 -10.30
C GLU A 180 5.59 -2.33 -9.50
N VAL A 181 4.98 -2.55 -8.34
CA VAL A 181 4.69 -1.53 -7.34
C VAL A 181 5.88 -1.41 -6.41
N TRP A 182 6.54 -0.25 -6.41
CA TRP A 182 7.65 0.05 -5.54
C TRP A 182 7.21 1.04 -4.46
N VAL A 183 7.66 0.82 -3.23
CA VAL A 183 7.32 1.68 -2.09
C VAL A 183 8.55 2.09 -1.29
N ARG A 184 8.53 3.30 -0.71
CA ARG A 184 9.56 3.77 0.23
C ARG A 184 9.01 4.74 1.26
N ARG A 185 9.71 4.89 2.38
CA ARG A 185 9.41 5.94 3.37
C ARG A 185 9.67 7.32 2.75
N LYS A 186 8.71 8.23 2.96
CA LYS A 186 8.87 9.63 2.57
C LYS A 186 10.10 10.23 3.25
N GLN A 187 10.99 10.82 2.47
CA GLN A 187 12.16 11.49 3.02
C GLN A 187 11.72 12.75 3.76
N ARG A 188 12.25 12.98 4.97
CA ARG A 188 12.11 14.30 5.61
C ARG A 188 12.99 15.26 4.83
N ILE A 189 12.37 16.15 4.05
CA ILE A 189 13.06 17.33 3.55
C ILE A 189 13.27 18.22 4.78
N GLY A 190 14.53 18.35 5.19
CA GLY A 190 14.93 19.17 6.34
C GLY A 190 14.79 20.65 6.08
#